data_AF-A0A2E0WSP8-F1
#
_entry.id   AF-A0A2E0WSP8-F1
#
_cell.length_a   1.000
_cell.length_b   1.000
_cell.length_c   1.000
_cell.angle_alpha   90.00
_cell.angle_beta   90.00
_cell.angle_gamma   90.00
#
_symmetry.space_group_name_H-M   'P 1'
#
loop_
_entity.id
_entity.type
_entity.pdbx_description
1 polymer ?
#
loop_
_entity_poly.entity_id
_entity_poly.type
_entity_poly.pdbx_seq_one_letter_code
_entity_poly.pdbx_strand_id
1 'polypeptide(L)'
;MRTLLIALVAMIGASAMADSTDYGFTTSEFGGAVQVSYFDYREDILEWFQSRDLQGGGYTWEALVRSALELQRSPYADDVEYNSEGDALFATVSSEEASEALKDVFRRLTTDEAFRLECMAHAQRRGDLD
;
A
#
# COMPACT_ATOMS: atom_id res chain seq x y z
N MET A 1 -0.57 55.15 19.60
CA MET A 1 0.41 54.13 19.18
C MET A 1 -0.08 52.77 19.65
N ARG A 2 -0.62 51.95 18.76
CA ARG A 2 -1.03 50.57 19.03
C ARG A 2 -0.06 49.66 18.29
N THR A 3 0.81 48.98 19.02
CA THR A 3 1.73 47.98 18.47
C THR A 3 0.94 46.70 18.21
N LEU A 4 0.80 46.33 16.94
CA LEU A 4 0.19 45.08 16.52
C LEU A 4 1.25 43.97 16.66
N LEU A 5 1.04 43.01 17.55
CA LEU A 5 1.83 41.78 17.61
C LEU A 5 1.20 40.78 16.63
N ILE A 6 1.89 40.46 15.54
CA ILE A 6 1.52 39.38 14.63
C ILE A 6 2.15 38.10 15.20
N ALA A 7 1.32 37.21 15.74
CA ALA A 7 1.75 35.87 16.13
C ALA A 7 1.85 35.01 14.86
N LEU A 8 3.09 34.76 14.41
CA LEU A 8 3.38 33.83 13.34
C LEU A 8 3.28 32.41 13.93
N VAL A 9 2.17 31.72 13.67
CA VAL A 9 2.03 30.30 13.99
C VAL A 9 2.79 29.52 12.91
N ALA A 10 4.00 29.08 13.25
CA ALA A 10 4.73 28.11 12.44
C ALA A 10 4.04 26.75 12.60
N MET A 11 3.27 26.34 11.59
CA MET A 11 2.81 24.96 11.48
C MET A 11 4.03 24.08 11.18
N ILE A 12 4.55 23.45 12.22
CA ILE A 12 5.47 22.32 12.07
C ILE A 12 4.59 21.15 11.63
N GLY A 13 4.47 20.96 10.32
CA GLY A 13 4.00 19.69 9.78
C GLY A 13 5.01 18.64 10.20
N ALA A 14 4.65 17.80 11.16
CA ALA A 14 5.42 16.62 11.50
C ALA A 14 5.40 15.72 10.26
N SER A 15 6.43 15.81 9.43
CA SER A 15 6.72 14.76 8.46
C SER A 15 7.09 13.54 9.31
N ALA A 16 6.16 12.60 9.45
CA ALA A 16 6.48 11.29 9.98
C ALA A 16 7.67 10.79 9.15
N MET A 17 8.84 10.66 9.79
CA MET A 17 9.99 10.09 9.11
C MET A 17 9.57 8.66 8.77
N ALA A 18 9.53 8.35 7.47
CA ALA A 18 9.26 7.01 6.98
C ALA A 18 10.11 6.03 7.78
N ASP A 19 9.46 5.07 8.44
CA ASP A 19 10.19 4.01 9.11
C ASP A 19 11.03 3.29 8.04
N SER A 20 12.22 2.83 8.40
CA SER A 20 13.14 2.10 7.51
C SER A 20 12.56 0.81 6.89
N THR A 21 11.30 0.50 7.20
CA THR A 21 10.49 -0.63 6.75
C THR A 21 9.48 -0.24 5.66
N ASP A 22 9.28 1.06 5.40
CA ASP A 22 8.30 1.60 4.46
C ASP A 22 8.90 1.72 3.06
N TYR A 23 9.14 0.57 2.42
CA TYR A 23 9.61 0.52 1.04
C TYR A 23 8.45 0.63 0.07
N GLY A 24 8.62 1.49 -0.92
CA GLY A 24 7.85 1.41 -2.16
C GLY A 24 6.48 2.06 -2.13
N PHE A 25 6.00 2.60 -1.01
CA PHE A 25 4.76 3.36 -1.00
C PHE A 25 4.91 4.87 -0.81
N THR A 26 3.97 5.57 -1.42
CA THR A 26 3.70 6.99 -1.18
C THR A 26 2.24 7.15 -0.81
N THR A 27 1.93 8.13 0.04
CA THR A 27 0.56 8.45 0.42
C THR A 27 0.23 9.88 0.02
N SER A 28 -0.97 10.10 -0.51
CA SER A 28 -1.51 11.44 -0.76
C SER A 28 -2.97 11.51 -0.35
N GLU A 29 -3.42 12.69 0.08
CA GLU A 29 -4.81 12.91 0.49
C GLU A 29 -5.48 13.87 -0.49
N PHE A 30 -6.69 13.52 -0.93
CA PHE A 30 -7.50 14.38 -1.78
C PHE A 30 -8.99 14.19 -1.49
N GLY A 31 -9.69 15.29 -1.18
CA GLY A 31 -11.15 15.27 -1.00
C GLY A 31 -11.64 14.40 0.18
N GLY A 32 -10.79 14.13 1.17
CA GLY A 32 -11.11 13.27 2.31
C GLY A 32 -10.84 11.78 2.09
N ALA A 33 -10.35 11.39 0.90
CA ALA A 33 -9.86 10.04 0.63
C ALA A 33 -8.32 10.01 0.68
N VAL A 34 -7.78 8.84 1.00
CA VAL A 34 -6.34 8.59 1.04
C VAL A 34 -5.97 7.69 -0.14
N GLN A 35 -5.02 8.12 -0.96
CA GLN A 35 -4.42 7.29 -2.00
C GLN A 35 -3.08 6.75 -1.53
N VAL A 36 -2.92 5.44 -1.57
CA VAL A 36 -1.67 4.71 -1.37
C VAL A 36 -1.20 4.20 -2.72
N SER A 37 -0.04 4.67 -3.18
CA SER A 37 0.64 4.11 -4.34
C SER A 37 1.71 3.15 -3.85
N TYR A 38 1.90 1.99 -4.50
CA TYR A 38 2.87 0.98 -4.09
C TYR A 38 3.62 0.38 -5.30
N PHE A 39 4.95 0.37 -5.21
CA PHE A 39 5.85 -0.43 -6.05
C PHE A 39 7.16 -0.74 -5.32
N ASP A 40 7.56 -2.00 -5.29
CA ASP A 40 8.82 -2.43 -4.66
C ASP A 40 9.95 -2.54 -5.68
N TYR A 41 10.91 -1.60 -5.63
CA TYR A 41 12.09 -1.58 -6.50
C TYR A 41 13.21 -2.52 -6.04
N ARG A 42 13.05 -3.23 -4.92
CA ARG A 42 14.12 -4.09 -4.41
C ARG A 42 14.31 -5.32 -5.31
N GLU A 43 15.57 -5.58 -5.66
CA GLU A 43 15.97 -6.64 -6.59
C GLU A 43 15.49 -8.02 -6.13
N ASP A 44 15.58 -8.33 -4.84
CA ASP A 44 15.14 -9.61 -4.27
C ASP A 44 13.64 -9.85 -4.43
N ILE A 45 12.82 -8.80 -4.35
CA ILE A 45 11.37 -8.90 -4.57
C ILE A 45 11.04 -9.07 -6.05
N LEU A 46 11.72 -8.33 -6.92
CA LEU A 46 11.55 -8.45 -8.37
C LEU A 46 11.97 -9.84 -8.87
N GLU A 47 13.12 -10.35 -8.43
CA GLU A 47 13.58 -11.71 -8.72
C GLU A 47 12.61 -12.77 -8.17
N TRP A 48 12.05 -12.54 -6.98
CA TRP A 48 11.06 -13.44 -6.39
C TRP A 48 9.80 -13.58 -7.27
N PHE A 49 9.29 -12.48 -7.83
CA PHE A 49 8.17 -12.51 -8.77
C PHE A 49 8.55 -13.16 -10.11
N GLN A 50 9.68 -12.76 -10.69
CA GLN A 50 10.15 -13.28 -11.97
C GLN A 50 10.39 -14.79 -11.93
N SER A 51 10.94 -15.31 -10.82
CA SER A 51 11.14 -16.76 -10.63
C SER A 51 9.84 -17.59 -10.56
N ARG A 52 8.68 -16.91 -10.51
CA ARG A 52 7.33 -17.49 -10.49
C ARG A 52 6.52 -17.07 -11.71
N ASP A 53 7.18 -16.58 -12.76
CA ASP A 53 6.55 -16.09 -13.99
C ASP A 53 5.54 -14.94 -13.76
N LEU A 54 5.70 -14.19 -12.66
CA LEU A 54 4.89 -13.02 -12.33
C LEU A 54 5.62 -11.72 -12.71
N GLN A 55 4.86 -10.72 -13.18
CA GLN A 55 5.42 -9.40 -13.54
C GLN A 55 5.97 -8.65 -12.32
N GLY A 56 5.30 -8.75 -11.17
CA GLY A 56 5.63 -7.94 -9.98
C GLY A 56 5.18 -6.49 -10.07
N GLY A 57 4.30 -6.17 -11.03
CA GLY A 57 3.73 -4.84 -11.26
C GLY A 57 2.39 -4.61 -10.54
N GLY A 58 1.65 -3.58 -10.95
CA GLY A 58 0.42 -3.14 -10.27
C GLY A 58 -0.61 -4.26 -10.11
N TYR A 59 -0.89 -5.00 -11.18
CA TYR A 59 -1.85 -6.12 -11.14
C TYR A 59 -1.41 -7.25 -10.21
N THR A 60 -0.10 -7.54 -10.15
CA THR A 60 0.43 -8.52 -9.20
C THR A 60 0.21 -8.08 -7.76
N TRP A 61 0.50 -6.81 -7.47
CA TRP A 61 0.29 -6.24 -6.13
C TRP A 61 -1.19 -6.18 -5.74
N GLU A 62 -2.09 -5.79 -6.64
CA GLU A 62 -3.53 -5.82 -6.38
C GLU A 62 -4.01 -7.21 -6.00
N ALA A 63 -3.64 -8.22 -6.79
CA ALA A 63 -4.07 -9.59 -6.54
C ALA A 63 -3.63 -10.08 -5.15
N LEU A 64 -2.39 -9.77 -4.75
CA LEU A 64 -1.86 -10.11 -3.43
C LEU A 64 -2.53 -9.35 -2.30
N VAL A 65 -2.69 -8.03 -2.43
CA VAL A 65 -3.32 -7.17 -1.41
C VAL A 65 -4.77 -7.59 -1.19
N ARG A 66 -5.53 -7.77 -2.28
CA ARG A 66 -6.92 -8.22 -2.22
C ARG A 66 -7.01 -9.57 -1.51
N SER A 67 -6.10 -10.50 -1.83
CA SER A 67 -6.03 -11.81 -1.16
C SER A 67 -5.72 -11.68 0.34
N ALA A 68 -4.77 -10.82 0.69
CA ALA A 68 -4.38 -10.56 2.07
C ALA A 68 -5.55 -10.03 2.91
N LEU A 69 -6.27 -9.03 2.40
CA LEU A 69 -7.42 -8.44 3.09
C LEU A 69 -8.55 -9.46 3.29
N GLU A 70 -8.83 -10.30 2.30
CA GLU A 70 -9.83 -11.37 2.40
C GLU A 70 -9.44 -12.45 3.41
N LEU A 71 -8.21 -12.98 3.34
CA LEU A 71 -7.72 -14.03 4.25
C LEU A 71 -7.72 -13.56 5.70
N GLN A 72 -7.40 -12.29 5.94
CA GLN A 72 -7.43 -11.67 7.26
C GLN A 72 -8.84 -11.25 7.71
N ARG A 73 -9.85 -11.35 6.82
CA ARG A 73 -11.21 -10.82 7.05
C ARG A 73 -11.18 -9.36 7.49
N SER A 74 -10.35 -8.57 6.82
CA SER A 74 -10.20 -7.15 7.12
C SER A 74 -11.54 -6.44 6.95
N PRO A 75 -11.96 -5.58 7.91
CA PRO A 75 -13.17 -4.77 7.74
C PRO A 75 -13.03 -3.74 6.61
N TYR A 76 -11.81 -3.51 6.11
CA TYR A 76 -11.51 -2.57 5.04
C TYR A 76 -11.46 -3.22 3.65
N ALA A 77 -11.72 -4.53 3.53
CA ALA A 77 -11.60 -5.24 2.25
C ALA A 77 -12.47 -4.62 1.13
N ASP A 78 -13.66 -4.12 1.48
CA ASP A 78 -14.60 -3.50 0.54
C ASP A 78 -14.39 -1.98 0.40
N ASP A 79 -13.49 -1.38 1.19
CA ASP A 79 -13.20 0.07 1.17
C ASP A 79 -12.08 0.43 0.17
N VAL A 80 -11.35 -0.57 -0.34
CA VAL A 80 -10.22 -0.32 -1.23
C VAL A 80 -10.68 -0.28 -2.69
N GLU A 81 -10.56 0.90 -3.30
CA GLU A 81 -10.66 1.08 -4.74
C GLU A 81 -9.28 0.92 -5.38
N TYR A 82 -9.13 -0.09 -6.24
CA TYR A 82 -7.85 -0.39 -6.90
C TYR A 82 -7.79 0.24 -8.29
N ASN A 83 -6.63 0.81 -8.60
CA ASN A 83 -6.22 1.22 -9.93
C ASN A 83 -4.80 0.68 -10.19
N SER A 84 -4.75 -0.51 -10.80
CA SER A 84 -3.52 -1.21 -11.14
C SER A 84 -3.10 -0.87 -12.56
N GLU A 85 -2.17 0.07 -12.71
CA GLU A 85 -1.65 0.47 -14.02
C GLU A 85 -0.13 0.41 -14.06
N GLY A 86 0.38 -0.34 -15.05
CA GLY A 86 1.82 -0.48 -15.27
C GLY A 86 2.53 -1.18 -14.12
N ASP A 87 3.61 -0.56 -13.65
CA ASP A 87 4.47 -1.16 -12.63
C ASP A 87 3.91 -0.94 -11.22
N ALA A 88 3.17 0.14 -10.95
CA ALA A 88 2.68 0.45 -9.61
C ALA A 88 1.21 0.08 -9.41
N LEU A 89 0.86 -0.24 -8.16
CA LEU A 89 -0.51 -0.26 -7.70
C LEU A 89 -0.88 1.11 -7.13
N PHE A 90 -2.04 1.64 -7.49
CA PHE A 90 -2.67 2.76 -6.79
C PHE A 90 -3.94 2.24 -6.10
N ALA A 91 -4.09 2.52 -4.82
CA ALA A 91 -5.25 2.12 -4.03
C ALA A 91 -5.81 3.34 -3.31
N THR A 92 -7.11 3.57 -3.42
CA THR A 92 -7.81 4.66 -2.73
C THR A 92 -8.71 4.08 -1.64
N VAL A 93 -8.67 4.69 -0.46
CA VAL A 93 -9.44 4.29 0.72
C VAL A 93 -10.09 5.51 1.38
N SER A 94 -11.15 5.30 2.16
CA SER A 94 -11.97 6.39 2.70
C SER A 94 -11.49 6.95 4.03
N SER A 95 -10.51 6.31 4.68
CA SER A 95 -10.00 6.76 5.97
C SER A 95 -8.50 6.54 6.16
N GLU A 96 -7.92 7.27 7.11
CA GLU A 96 -6.53 7.08 7.53
C GLU A 96 -6.31 5.67 8.12
N GLU A 97 -7.28 5.16 8.89
CA GLU A 97 -7.18 3.81 9.46
C GLU A 97 -7.17 2.72 8.39
N ALA A 98 -7.98 2.87 7.33
CA ALA A 98 -7.95 1.95 6.20
C ALA A 98 -6.61 2.02 5.44
N SER A 99 -6.05 3.23 5.31
CA SER A 99 -4.72 3.44 4.71
C SER A 99 -3.62 2.76 5.52
N GLU A 100 -3.63 2.89 6.84
CA GLU A 100 -2.64 2.22 7.70
C GLU A 100 -2.79 0.69 7.66
N ALA A 101 -4.02 0.17 7.66
CA ALA A 101 -4.25 -1.26 7.49
C ALA A 101 -3.72 -1.79 6.15
N LEU A 102 -3.89 -1.01 5.08
CA LEU A 102 -3.36 -1.34 3.76
C LEU A 102 -1.81 -1.31 3.74
N LYS A 103 -1.17 -0.34 4.38
CA LYS A 103 0.29 -0.30 4.55
C LYS A 103 0.81 -1.49 5.33
N ASP A 104 0.13 -1.89 6.39
CA ASP A 104 0.49 -3.09 7.16
C ASP A 104 0.41 -4.37 6.32
N VAL A 105 -0.58 -4.48 5.42
CA VAL A 105 -0.63 -5.57 4.44
C VAL A 105 0.59 -5.57 3.54
N PHE A 106 0.99 -4.42 2.98
CA PHE A 106 2.20 -4.33 2.15
C PHE A 106 3.48 -4.70 2.91
N ARG A 107 3.64 -4.18 4.13
CA ARG A 107 4.76 -4.52 5.02
C ARG A 107 4.81 -6.02 5.28
N ARG A 108 3.67 -6.66 5.50
CA ARG A 108 3.63 -8.11 5.73
C ARG A 108 3.93 -8.90 4.46
N LEU A 109 3.36 -8.54 3.32
CA LEU A 109 3.64 -9.19 2.04
C LEU A 109 5.12 -9.12 1.66
N THR A 110 5.83 -8.08 2.08
CA THR A 110 7.25 -7.89 1.78
C THR A 110 8.19 -8.59 2.76
N THR A 111 7.75 -8.86 4.00
CA THR A 111 8.60 -9.39 5.08
C THR A 111 8.28 -10.83 5.49
N ASP A 112 7.08 -11.32 5.19
CA ASP A 112 6.61 -12.66 5.52
C ASP A 112 6.37 -13.47 4.23
N GLU A 113 7.38 -14.24 3.82
CA GLU A 113 7.31 -15.04 2.59
C GLU A 113 6.20 -16.09 2.65
N ALA A 114 5.96 -16.71 3.81
CA ALA A 114 4.90 -17.71 3.95
C ALA A 114 3.53 -17.08 3.72
N PHE A 115 3.28 -15.89 4.29
CA PHE A 115 2.06 -15.14 4.04
C PHE A 115 1.95 -14.68 2.58
N ARG A 116 3.04 -14.21 1.96
CA ARG A 116 3.04 -13.85 0.54
C ARG A 116 2.68 -15.04 -0.35
N LEU A 117 3.22 -16.22 -0.08
CA LEU A 117 2.89 -17.45 -0.80
C LEU A 117 1.42 -17.87 -0.58
N GLU A 118 0.90 -17.73 0.63
CA GLU A 118 -0.51 -17.99 0.93
C GLU A 118 -1.45 -17.08 0.12
N CYS A 119 -1.13 -15.77 0.06
CA CYS A 119 -1.87 -14.79 -0.71
C CYS A 119 -1.80 -15.10 -2.22
N MET A 120 -0.63 -15.46 -2.73
CA MET A 120 -0.44 -15.85 -4.14
C MET A 120 -1.30 -17.07 -4.49
N ALA A 121 -1.26 -18.13 -3.66
CA ALA A 121 -2.07 -19.32 -3.88
C ALA A 121 -3.58 -19.02 -3.81
N HIS A 122 -3.99 -18.05 -2.98
CA HIS A 122 -5.37 -17.59 -2.94
C HIS A 122 -5.77 -16.84 -4.20
N ALA A 123 -4.95 -15.89 -4.67
CA ALA A 123 -5.16 -15.17 -5.92
C ALA A 123 -5.26 -16.10 -7.13
N GLN A 124 -4.39 -17.11 -7.21
CA GLN A 124 -4.42 -18.13 -8.28
C GLN A 124 -5.73 -18.94 -8.27
N ARG A 125 -6.25 -19.30 -7.09
CA ARG A 125 -7.55 -19.99 -6.99
C ARG A 125 -8.73 -19.12 -7.45
N ARG A 126 -8.61 -17.80 -7.34
CA ARG A 126 -9.62 -16.85 -7.84
C ARG A 126 -9.46 -16.54 -9.33
N GLY A 127 -8.30 -16.84 -9.91
CA GLY A 127 -7.98 -16.54 -11.31
C GLY A 127 -7.46 -15.12 -11.54
N ASP A 128 -6.95 -14.45 -10.51
CA ASP A 128 -6.35 -13.11 -10.64
C ASP A 128 -4.87 -13.15 -11.03
N LEU A 129 -4.23 -14.30 -10.82
CA LEU A 129 -2.85 -14.59 -11.22
C LEU A 129 -2.84 -15.94 -11.95
N ASP A 130 -2.03 -16.02 -12.99
CA ASP A 130 -1.75 -17.25 -13.74
C ASP A 130 -0.61 -18.08 -13.12
#